data_AF-A0A6G2RXB2-F1
#
_entry.id   AF-A0A6G2RXB2-F1
#
_cell.length_a   1.000
_cell.length_b   1.000
_cell.length_c   1.000
_cell.angle_alpha   90.00
_cell.angle_beta   90.00
_cell.angle_gamma   90.00
#
_symmetry.space_group_name_H-M   'P 1'
#
loop_
_entity.id
_entity.type
_entity.pdbx_description
1 polymer ?
#
loop_
_entity_poly.entity_id
_entity_poly.type
_entity_poly.pdbx_seq_one_letter_code
_entity_poly.pdbx_strand_id
1 'polypeptide(L)'
;MVTAVRWTAWQIPGWREDERLRTFYKNAFHPELINDIDGWKGGATDGSEHARRLRASLEYLLEQQPADVGTWQSMTRYAFHSEGELYGYLLALYEFFYGDRREPPVAPD
;
A
#
# COMPACT_ATOMS: atom_id res chain seq x y z
N MET A 1 -22.17 -20.63 -13.83
CA MET A 1 -20.96 -20.34 -13.03
C MET A 1 -20.60 -18.89 -13.31
N VAL A 2 -20.74 -18.01 -12.31
CA VAL A 2 -20.26 -16.63 -12.46
C VAL A 2 -18.79 -16.68 -12.11
N THR A 3 -17.91 -16.51 -13.10
CA THR A 3 -16.49 -16.29 -12.86
C THR A 3 -16.37 -15.03 -12.01
N ALA A 4 -16.07 -15.19 -10.72
CA ALA A 4 -15.72 -14.05 -9.89
C ALA A 4 -14.54 -13.36 -10.58
N VAL A 5 -14.72 -12.11 -10.99
CA VAL A 5 -13.63 -11.31 -11.56
C VAL A 5 -12.55 -11.26 -10.50
N ARG A 6 -11.38 -11.84 -10.79
CA ARG A 6 -10.23 -11.79 -9.88
C ARG A 6 -9.90 -10.33 -9.62
N TRP A 7 -9.82 -9.96 -8.34
CA TRP A 7 -9.46 -8.60 -7.97
C TRP A 7 -8.07 -8.25 -8.53
N THR A 8 -7.90 -7.01 -8.95
CA THR A 8 -6.63 -6.48 -9.42
C THR A 8 -6.41 -5.08 -8.86
N ALA A 9 -5.15 -4.63 -8.89
CA ALA A 9 -4.78 -3.28 -8.47
C ALA A 9 -5.59 -2.16 -9.18
N TRP A 10 -6.17 -2.43 -10.35
CA TRP A 10 -7.06 -1.50 -11.06
C TRP A 10 -8.32 -1.11 -10.31
N GLN A 11 -8.67 -1.82 -9.24
CA GLN A 11 -9.78 -1.51 -8.34
C GLN A 11 -9.35 -0.66 -7.13
N ILE A 12 -8.05 -0.38 -6.97
CA ILE A 12 -7.57 0.56 -5.95
C ILE A 12 -7.95 1.98 -6.38
N PRO A 13 -8.60 2.80 -5.51
CA PRO A 13 -8.92 4.19 -5.82
C PRO A 13 -7.69 4.99 -6.24
N GLY A 14 -7.80 5.74 -7.34
CA GLY A 14 -6.72 6.55 -7.89
C GLY A 14 -5.69 5.77 -8.71
N TRP A 15 -5.76 4.43 -8.76
CA TRP A 15 -4.75 3.60 -9.44
C TRP A 15 -4.69 3.84 -10.94
N ARG A 16 -5.81 4.16 -11.60
CA ARG A 16 -5.85 4.44 -13.04
C ARG A 16 -5.29 5.83 -13.33
N GLU A 17 -5.63 6.77 -12.47
CA GLU A 17 -5.48 8.20 -12.67
C GLU A 17 -4.10 8.74 -12.23
N ASP A 18 -3.42 8.05 -11.33
CA ASP A 18 -2.20 8.54 -10.70
C ASP A 18 -1.02 7.59 -10.89
N GLU A 19 -0.09 7.98 -11.76
CA GLU A 19 1.15 7.25 -11.96
C GLU A 19 2.07 7.28 -10.74
N ARG A 20 2.08 8.39 -9.99
CA ARG A 20 2.89 8.52 -8.77
C ARG A 20 2.38 7.55 -7.70
N LEU A 21 1.07 7.30 -7.65
CA LEU A 21 0.49 6.28 -6.78
C LEU A 21 1.01 4.88 -7.12
N ARG A 22 1.01 4.52 -8.41
CA ARG A 22 1.57 3.23 -8.85
C ARG A 22 3.06 3.11 -8.54
N THR A 23 3.81 4.20 -8.72
CA THR A 23 5.24 4.26 -8.38
C THR A 23 5.46 4.12 -6.88
N PHE A 24 4.62 4.74 -6.04
CA PHE A 24 4.65 4.54 -4.59
C PHE A 24 4.52 3.05 -4.26
N TYR A 25 3.46 2.37 -4.70
CA TYR A 25 3.27 0.96 -4.37
C TYR A 25 4.38 0.05 -4.90
N LYS A 26 4.96 0.35 -6.06
CA LYS A 26 6.08 -0.43 -6.61
C LYS A 26 7.39 -0.20 -5.85
N ASN A 27 7.67 1.03 -5.44
CA ASN A 27 8.94 1.40 -4.84
C ASN A 27 8.92 1.23 -3.32
N ALA A 28 7.90 1.75 -2.64
CA ALA A 28 7.78 1.66 -1.18
C ALA A 28 7.66 0.21 -0.66
N PHE A 29 7.32 -0.73 -1.54
CA PHE A 29 7.25 -2.15 -1.25
C PHE A 29 8.18 -2.95 -2.16
N HIS A 30 9.25 -2.36 -2.70
CA HIS A 30 10.31 -3.14 -3.32
C HIS A 30 11.22 -3.73 -2.23
N PRO A 31 11.73 -4.96 -2.35
CA PRO A 31 12.61 -5.56 -1.32
C PRO A 31 13.81 -4.69 -0.92
N GLU A 32 14.35 -3.91 -1.87
CA GLU A 32 15.50 -3.03 -1.63
C GLU A 32 15.13 -1.68 -0.98
N LEU A 33 13.85 -1.30 -0.96
CA LEU A 33 13.38 0.05 -0.63
C LEU A 33 12.35 0.08 0.50
N ILE A 34 11.77 -1.07 0.86
CA ILE A 34 10.71 -1.16 1.88
C ILE A 34 11.17 -0.66 3.26
N ASN A 35 12.47 -0.71 3.53
CA ASN A 35 13.07 -0.17 4.76
C ASN A 35 13.21 1.37 4.75
N ASP A 36 13.08 2.03 3.60
CA ASP A 36 13.19 3.50 3.43
C ASP A 36 11.80 4.18 3.43
N ILE A 37 10.83 3.57 4.10
CA ILE A 37 9.42 3.99 4.06
C ILE A 37 9.20 5.38 4.68
N ASP A 38 10.08 5.81 5.59
CA ASP A 38 10.06 7.12 6.23
C ASP A 38 10.27 8.27 5.23
N GLY A 39 11.08 8.05 4.19
CA GLY A 39 11.32 9.00 3.12
C GLY A 39 10.06 9.40 2.33
N TRP A 40 9.01 8.58 2.37
CA TRP A 40 7.76 8.84 1.65
C TRP A 40 6.76 9.69 2.46
N LYS A 41 6.95 9.82 3.78
CA LYS A 41 5.98 10.48 4.67
C LYS A 41 5.69 11.93 4.28
N GLY A 42 6.72 12.67 3.87
CA GLY A 42 6.55 14.06 3.43
C GLY A 42 5.60 14.18 2.23
N GLY A 43 5.80 13.36 1.20
CA GLY A 43 4.94 13.34 0.01
C GLY A 43 3.55 12.75 0.29
N ALA A 44 3.44 11.81 1.24
CA ALA A 44 2.17 11.22 1.64
C ALA A 44 1.26 12.21 2.39
N THR A 45 1.82 13.29 2.96
CA THR A 45 1.13 14.23 3.86
C THR A 45 1.15 15.68 3.38
N ASP A 46 1.68 15.97 2.18
CA ASP A 46 1.84 17.33 1.64
C ASP A 46 0.53 18.03 1.23
N GLY A 47 -0.62 17.36 1.35
CA GLY A 47 -1.94 17.89 1.01
C GLY A 47 -2.25 17.92 -0.49
N SER A 48 -1.34 17.46 -1.35
CA SER A 48 -1.54 17.34 -2.78
C SER A 48 -2.66 16.35 -3.13
N GLU A 49 -3.12 16.43 -4.38
CA GLU A 49 -4.07 15.44 -4.91
C GLU A 49 -3.51 14.01 -4.88
N HIS A 50 -2.20 13.87 -5.07
CA HIS A 50 -1.51 12.60 -4.93
C HIS A 50 -1.58 12.07 -3.48
N ALA A 51 -1.27 12.92 -2.49
CA ALA A 51 -1.37 12.56 -1.08
C ALA A 51 -2.79 12.10 -0.68
N ARG A 52 -3.82 12.77 -1.19
CA ARG A 52 -5.23 12.38 -0.97
C ARG A 52 -5.56 11.03 -1.58
N ARG A 53 -5.09 10.75 -2.80
CA ARG A 53 -5.28 9.46 -3.47
C ARG A 53 -4.52 8.34 -2.77
N LEU A 54 -3.30 8.60 -2.32
CA LEU A 54 -2.55 7.65 -1.52
C LEU A 54 -3.30 7.28 -0.25
N ARG A 55 -3.76 8.28 0.50
CA ARG A 55 -4.58 8.04 1.70
C ARG A 55 -5.82 7.19 1.39
N ALA A 56 -6.63 7.59 0.41
CA ALA A 56 -7.85 6.87 0.03
C ALA A 56 -7.55 5.43 -0.45
N SER A 57 -6.42 5.22 -1.13
CA SER A 57 -6.01 3.89 -1.57
C SER A 57 -5.66 2.96 -0.40
N LEU A 58 -4.99 3.48 0.63
CA LEU A 58 -4.64 2.73 1.84
C LEU A 58 -5.88 2.44 2.69
N GLU A 59 -6.77 3.42 2.85
CA GLU A 59 -8.06 3.24 3.55
C GLU A 59 -8.89 2.14 2.89
N TYR A 60 -9.00 2.16 1.56
CA TYR A 60 -9.67 1.10 0.80
C TYR A 60 -9.06 -0.28 1.02
N LEU A 61 -7.72 -0.40 0.97
CA LEU A 61 -7.04 -1.67 1.18
C LEU A 61 -7.26 -2.20 2.61
N LEU A 62 -7.26 -1.32 3.61
CA LEU A 62 -7.47 -1.70 5.02
C LEU A 62 -8.93 -2.10 5.31
N GLU A 63 -9.89 -1.41 4.71
CA GLU A 63 -11.32 -1.69 4.92
C GLU A 63 -11.78 -2.95 4.16
N GLN A 64 -11.37 -3.08 2.90
CA GLN A 64 -11.89 -4.13 2.01
C GLN A 64 -11.04 -5.39 2.01
N GLN A 65 -9.76 -5.28 2.42
CA GLN A 65 -8.76 -6.34 2.39
C GLN A 65 -8.81 -7.23 1.12
N PRO A 66 -8.83 -6.63 -0.09
CA PRO A 66 -9.20 -7.37 -1.29
C PRO A 66 -8.03 -8.10 -1.96
N ALA A 67 -6.79 -7.80 -1.56
CA ALA A 67 -5.58 -8.38 -2.10
C ALA A 67 -5.12 -9.61 -1.30
N ASP A 68 -4.93 -10.73 -1.98
CA ASP A 68 -4.14 -11.85 -1.47
C ASP A 68 -2.63 -11.58 -1.63
N VAL A 69 -1.79 -12.33 -0.91
CA VAL A 69 -0.33 -12.16 -0.92
C VAL A 69 0.31 -12.36 -2.30
N GLY A 70 -0.25 -13.24 -3.15
CA GLY A 70 0.27 -13.50 -4.49
C GLY A 70 -0.07 -12.37 -5.47
N THR A 71 -1.26 -11.81 -5.35
CA THR A 71 -1.70 -10.63 -6.09
C THR A 71 -0.89 -9.41 -5.65
N TRP A 72 -0.61 -9.27 -4.35
CA TRP A 72 0.29 -8.24 -3.81
C TRP A 72 1.70 -8.36 -4.39
N GLN A 73 2.32 -9.54 -4.30
CA GLN A 73 3.66 -9.80 -4.83
C GLN A 73 3.75 -9.51 -6.34
N SER A 74 2.70 -9.83 -7.10
CA SER A 74 2.65 -9.53 -8.53
C SER A 74 2.65 -8.03 -8.81
N MET A 75 2.09 -7.23 -7.91
CA MET A 75 1.99 -5.78 -8.01
C MET A 75 3.28 -5.07 -7.56
N THR A 76 3.89 -5.52 -6.46
CA THR A 76 4.95 -4.79 -5.75
C THR A 76 6.32 -5.47 -5.78
N ARG A 77 6.39 -6.76 -6.16
CA ARG A 77 7.56 -7.66 -6.05
C ARG A 77 7.91 -8.11 -4.64
N TYR A 78 7.24 -7.61 -3.61
CA TYR A 78 7.45 -8.05 -2.24
C TYR A 78 6.36 -9.02 -1.81
N ALA A 79 6.77 -10.13 -1.21
CA ALA A 79 5.87 -11.17 -0.74
C ALA A 79 5.81 -11.10 0.78
N PHE A 80 4.58 -11.03 1.30
CA PHE A 80 4.32 -11.26 2.72
C PHE A 80 3.99 -12.74 2.94
N HIS A 81 4.26 -13.25 4.13
CA HIS A 81 3.97 -14.63 4.54
C HIS A 81 2.48 -14.92 4.64
N SER A 82 1.68 -13.91 5.00
CA SER A 82 0.23 -14.04 5.14
C SER A 82 -0.49 -12.72 4.85
N GLU A 83 -1.79 -12.81 4.58
CA GLU A 83 -2.65 -11.63 4.45
C GLU A 83 -2.68 -10.81 5.75
N GLY A 84 -2.65 -11.48 6.91
CA GLY A 84 -2.56 -10.80 8.20
C GLY A 84 -1.28 -9.98 8.36
N GLU A 85 -0.14 -10.49 7.87
CA GLU A 85 1.12 -9.77 7.87
C GLU A 85 1.10 -8.57 6.90
N LEU A 86 0.56 -8.77 5.69
CA LEU A 86 0.34 -7.70 4.71
C LEU A 86 -0.51 -6.57 5.30
N TYR A 87 -1.72 -6.88 5.77
CA TYR A 87 -2.64 -5.85 6.27
C TYR A 87 -2.19 -5.26 7.61
N GLY A 88 -1.47 -6.03 8.43
CA GLY A 88 -0.81 -5.51 9.63
C GLY A 88 0.26 -4.47 9.29
N TYR A 89 1.09 -4.73 8.27
CA TYR A 89 2.08 -3.77 7.80
C TYR A 89 1.43 -2.53 7.17
N LEU A 90 0.38 -2.71 6.35
CA LEU A 90 -0.37 -1.58 5.77
C LEU A 90 -1.03 -0.71 6.85
N LEU A 91 -1.53 -1.31 7.93
CA LEU A 91 -2.11 -0.57 9.05
C LEU A 91 -1.04 0.25 9.76
N ALA A 92 0.10 -0.36 10.08
CA ALA A 92 1.21 0.34 10.71
C ALA A 92 1.76 1.47 9.83
N LEU A 93 1.79 1.28 8.51
CA LEU A 93 2.13 2.32 7.54
C LEU A 93 1.12 3.47 7.55
N TYR A 94 -0.17 3.15 7.52
CA TYR A 94 -1.23 4.15 7.59
C TYR A 94 -1.16 4.97 8.88
N GLU A 95 -1.00 4.31 10.03
CA GLU A 95 -0.82 4.97 11.32
C GLU A 95 0.45 5.83 11.37
N PHE A 96 1.52 5.41 10.70
CA PHE A 96 2.75 6.20 10.62
C PHE A 96 2.58 7.44 9.73
N PHE A 97 1.84 7.36 8.63
CA PHE A 97 1.61 8.52 7.75
C PHE A 97 0.54 9.46 8.29
N TYR A 98 -0.56 8.94 8.83
CA TYR A 98 -1.78 9.70 9.08
C TYR A 98 -2.30 9.62 10.52
N GLY A 99 -1.74 8.73 11.34
CA GLY A 99 -2.10 8.56 12.75
C GLY A 99 -0.99 9.06 13.69
N ASP A 100 -0.99 8.50 14.90
CA ASP A 100 -0.10 8.92 15.99
C ASP A 100 1.21 8.12 16.06
N ARG A 101 1.42 7.13 15.17
CA ARG A 101 2.62 6.29 15.19
C ARG A 101 3.85 7.12 14.81
N ARG A 102 4.84 7.14 15.70
CA ARG A 102 6.06 7.95 15.55
C ARG A 102 7.14 7.28 14.69
N GLU A 103 7.28 5.97 14.83
CA GLU A 103 8.34 5.21 14.17
C GLU A 103 7.81 4.52 12.90
N PRO A 104 8.61 4.41 11.83
CA PRO A 104 8.20 3.68 10.64
C PRO A 104 7.88 2.22 10.97
N PRO A 105 6.99 1.56 10.21
CA PRO A 105 6.83 0.11 10.30
C PRO A 105 8.13 -0.57 9.86
N VAL A 106 8.45 -1.69 10.51
CA VAL A 106 9.57 -2.54 10.10
C VAL A 106 9.04 -3.57 9.11
N ALA A 107 9.72 -3.71 7.97
CA ALA A 107 9.37 -4.74 7.00
C ALA A 107 9.57 -6.13 7.64
N PRO A 108 8.62 -7.05 7.47
CA PRO A 108 8.82 -8.43 7.90
C PRO A 108 10.02 -9.07 7.18
N ASP A 109 10.66 -10.03 7.84
CA ASP A 109 11.83 -10.76 7.31
C ASP A 109 11.48 -11.65 6.10
#